data_AF-A0A0D2U643-F1
#
_entry.id   AF-A0A0D2U643-F1
#
_cell.length_a   1.000
_cell.length_b   1.000
_cell.length_c   1.000
_cell.angle_alpha   90.00
_cell.angle_beta   90.00
_cell.angle_gamma   90.00
#
_symmetry.space_group_name_H-M   'P 1'
#
loop_
_entity.id
_entity.type
_entity.pdbx_description
1 polymer ?
#
loop_
_entity_poly.entity_id
_entity_poly.type
_entity_poly.pdbx_seq_one_letter_code
_entity_poly.pdbx_strand_id
1 'polypeptide(L)'
;MAFKPRTQEFLSLRLHAREHQRTHDISPHGYEDDNAKLLGQRGGHVKLSMVPEAAPEWIDHVDSIKLRMRDIAANIQDLIKKHEEQMRRTDFDDDNNDDEHAIDILTKNISSGFFECQRDIKMIAERAKQTGHPDEIKMSRNVVSALALELQKMSTDFRKSQNQYLQRLRARDKGILFQPGEVPQDTLADEEYHVDSGFTAEQLQATQAAIEFSHQREAEIELLVQSISELAQIFKDLSEMIYDQGTILDRIDHNLDVTLQCIDEAEKQLIDANKYHKKATKKIIILCLVVIVLALVIAVASTK
;
A
#
# COMPACT_ATOMS: atom_id res chain seq x y z
N MET A 1 8.62 -10.37 25.06
CA MET A 1 8.22 -9.03 25.53
C MET A 1 6.74 -9.08 25.88
N ALA A 2 6.35 -8.77 27.12
CA ALA A 2 4.95 -8.74 27.54
C ALA A 2 4.41 -7.31 27.45
N PHE A 3 3.31 -7.11 26.72
CA PHE A 3 2.63 -5.81 26.62
C PHE A 3 1.45 -5.78 27.59
N LYS A 4 1.33 -4.70 28.39
CA LYS A 4 0.15 -4.46 29.25
C LYS A 4 -0.67 -3.31 28.66
N PRO A 5 -1.84 -3.57 28.07
CA PRO A 5 -2.69 -2.51 27.54
C PRO A 5 -3.27 -1.66 28.69
N ARG A 6 -3.02 -0.34 28.66
CA ARG A 6 -3.51 0.64 29.66
C ARG A 6 -4.73 1.45 29.20
N THR A 7 -5.37 1.04 28.11
CA THR A 7 -6.49 1.76 27.50
C THR A 7 -7.65 1.96 28.47
N GLN A 8 -7.96 0.95 29.29
CA GLN A 8 -9.01 1.00 30.31
C GLN A 8 -8.69 2.02 31.42
N GLU A 9 -7.45 2.02 31.91
CA GLU A 9 -6.96 2.97 32.91
C GLU A 9 -7.06 4.41 32.36
N PHE A 10 -6.61 4.63 31.13
CA PHE A 10 -6.73 5.92 30.44
C PHE A 10 -8.18 6.39 30.27
N LEU A 11 -9.10 5.50 29.86
CA LEU A 11 -10.51 5.84 29.69
C LEU A 11 -11.15 6.23 31.03
N SER A 12 -10.81 5.52 32.11
CA SER A 12 -11.31 5.83 33.46
C SER A 12 -10.85 7.21 33.96
N LEU A 13 -9.57 7.55 33.77
CA LEU A 13 -9.00 8.86 34.10
C LEU A 13 -9.65 9.98 33.27
N ARG A 14 -9.91 9.74 31.98
CA ARG A 14 -10.56 10.71 31.09
C ARG A 14 -12.01 10.98 31.49
N LEU A 15 -12.77 9.94 31.85
CA LEU A 15 -14.14 10.08 32.33
C LEU A 15 -14.18 10.87 33.64
N HIS A 16 -13.30 10.52 34.59
CA HIS A 16 -13.19 11.19 35.88
C HIS A 16 -12.82 12.69 35.75
N ALA A 17 -11.90 13.03 34.84
CA ALA A 17 -11.54 14.42 34.55
C ALA A 17 -12.72 15.23 33.96
N ARG A 18 -13.55 14.59 33.13
CA ARG A 18 -14.72 15.22 32.50
C ARG A 18 -15.87 15.43 33.49
N GLU A 19 -16.00 14.53 34.46
CA GLU A 19 -16.96 14.64 35.56
C GLU A 19 -16.60 15.78 36.51
N HIS A 20 -15.31 15.95 36.83
CA HIS A 20 -14.81 17.08 37.62
C HIS A 20 -15.01 18.45 36.93
N GLN A 21 -14.93 18.54 35.60
CA GLN A 21 -15.26 19.77 34.87
C GLN A 21 -16.75 20.15 35.01
N ARG A 22 -17.66 19.17 34.97
CA ARG A 22 -19.10 19.40 35.17
C ARG A 22 -19.44 19.88 36.57
N THR A 23 -18.72 19.42 37.59
CA THR A 23 -18.96 19.86 38.98
C THR A 23 -18.51 21.29 39.26
N HIS A 24 -17.62 21.85 38.43
CA HIS A 24 -17.17 23.24 38.57
C HIS A 24 -18.16 24.27 38.00
N ASP A 25 -19.08 23.84 37.14
CA ASP A 25 -20.05 24.70 36.44
C ASP A 25 -21.34 24.97 37.27
N ILE A 26 -21.44 24.39 38.48
CA ILE A 26 -22.62 24.52 39.36
C ILE A 26 -22.22 25.18 40.71
N SER A 27 -21.40 26.24 40.66
CA SER A 27 -21.19 27.13 41.81
C SER A 27 -21.90 28.47 41.58
N PRO A 28 -22.87 28.90 42.41
CA PRO A 28 -23.65 30.12 42.20
C PRO A 28 -22.90 31.43 42.50
N HIS A 29 -21.59 31.40 42.72
CA HIS A 29 -20.81 32.59 43.08
C HIS A 29 -19.76 32.89 42.03
N GLY A 30 -19.96 34.04 41.37
CA GLY A 30 -19.14 34.61 40.30
C GLY A 30 -17.72 34.96 40.76
N TYR A 31 -16.87 33.96 40.82
CA TYR A 31 -15.44 34.16 40.62
C TYR A 31 -15.23 34.15 39.11
N GLU A 32 -14.78 35.29 38.57
CA GLU A 32 -14.32 35.36 37.18
C GLU A 32 -13.31 34.25 36.95
N ASP A 33 -13.60 33.42 35.96
CA ASP A 33 -12.78 32.28 35.56
C ASP A 33 -11.48 32.79 34.95
N ASP A 34 -10.46 32.99 35.77
CA ASP A 34 -9.12 33.37 35.32
C ASP A 34 -8.48 32.30 34.41
N ASN A 35 -9.03 31.07 34.35
CA ASN A 35 -8.64 30.07 33.34
C ASN A 35 -9.23 30.36 31.96
N ALA A 36 -10.40 31.02 31.87
CA ALA A 36 -10.95 31.48 30.59
C ALA A 36 -10.07 32.58 29.95
N LYS A 37 -9.40 33.41 30.77
CA LYS A 37 -8.43 34.40 30.27
C LYS A 37 -7.12 33.79 29.77
N LEU A 38 -6.70 32.64 30.30
CA LEU A 38 -5.53 31.89 29.81
C LEU A 38 -5.79 31.21 28.46
N LEU A 39 -7.05 30.95 28.11
CA LEU A 39 -7.46 30.48 26.78
C LEU A 39 -7.67 31.62 25.78
N GLY A 40 -7.68 32.88 26.23
CA GLY A 40 -8.11 34.02 25.44
C GLY A 40 -7.01 34.87 24.80
N GLN A 41 -5.73 34.72 25.18
CA GLN A 41 -4.75 35.78 24.85
C GLN A 41 -3.46 35.37 24.14
N ARG A 42 -3.28 34.08 23.78
CA ARG A 42 -2.17 33.70 22.89
C ARG A 42 -2.39 32.35 22.24
N GLY A 43 -3.11 32.35 21.14
CA GLY A 43 -3.26 31.19 20.31
C GLY A 43 -4.26 31.52 19.22
N GLY A 44 -3.84 31.46 17.96
CA GLY A 44 -4.81 31.37 16.88
C GLY A 44 -5.82 30.31 17.26
N HIS A 45 -7.11 30.62 17.12
CA HIS A 45 -8.16 29.62 17.23
C HIS A 45 -7.79 28.44 16.32
N VAL A 46 -7.16 27.41 16.87
CA VAL A 46 -7.37 26.07 16.37
C VAL A 46 -8.79 25.80 16.78
N LYS A 47 -9.72 26.20 15.91
CA LYS A 47 -11.06 25.62 15.89
C LYS A 47 -10.79 24.12 15.88
N LEU A 48 -10.93 23.47 17.03
CA LEU A 48 -11.24 22.05 17.05
C LEU A 48 -12.67 21.96 16.52
N SER A 49 -12.77 22.15 15.22
CA SER A 49 -13.92 21.83 14.42
C SER A 49 -14.18 20.35 14.71
N MET A 50 -15.17 20.08 15.54
CA MET A 50 -15.77 18.75 15.66
C MET A 50 -16.63 18.42 14.43
N VAL A 51 -16.43 19.11 13.31
CA VAL A 51 -16.78 18.55 12.00
C VAL A 51 -15.73 17.48 11.75
N PRO A 52 -16.10 16.20 11.54
CA PRO A 52 -15.15 15.27 10.96
C PRO A 52 -14.73 15.91 9.65
N GLU A 53 -13.52 16.46 9.61
CA GLU A 53 -12.90 16.89 8.37
C GLU A 53 -12.98 15.68 7.47
N ALA A 54 -13.79 15.79 6.41
CA ALA A 54 -14.12 14.66 5.57
C ALA A 54 -12.80 14.03 5.13
N ALA A 55 -12.72 12.70 5.23
CA ALA A 55 -11.56 11.96 4.75
C ALA A 55 -11.21 12.50 3.35
N PRO A 56 -9.94 12.85 3.10
CA PRO A 56 -9.53 13.36 1.80
C PRO A 56 -10.09 12.53 0.64
N GLU A 57 -10.56 13.17 -0.43
CA GLU A 57 -11.20 12.48 -1.56
C GLU A 57 -10.30 11.42 -2.21
N TRP A 58 -8.97 11.55 -2.09
CA TRP A 58 -8.03 10.55 -2.58
C TRP A 58 -8.03 9.24 -1.78
N ILE A 59 -8.58 9.20 -0.57
CA ILE A 59 -8.69 7.98 0.24
C ILE A 59 -9.62 6.96 -0.42
N ASP A 60 -10.72 7.40 -1.03
CA ASP A 60 -11.63 6.50 -1.76
C ASP A 60 -10.91 5.85 -2.97
N HIS A 61 -10.00 6.61 -3.59
CA HIS A 61 -9.15 6.09 -4.67
C HIS A 61 -8.15 5.02 -4.16
N VAL A 62 -7.66 5.12 -2.93
CA VAL A 62 -6.77 4.12 -2.32
C VAL A 62 -7.50 2.78 -2.15
N ASP A 63 -8.73 2.80 -1.65
CA ASP A 63 -9.51 1.58 -1.47
C ASP A 63 -9.88 0.94 -2.81
N SER A 64 -10.17 1.76 -3.81
CA SER A 64 -10.38 1.33 -5.19
C SER A 64 -9.14 0.64 -5.77
N ILE A 65 -7.95 1.19 -5.57
CA ILE A 65 -6.68 0.58 -6.00
C ILE A 65 -6.46 -0.76 -5.29
N LYS A 66 -6.65 -0.81 -3.97
CA LYS A 66 -6.49 -2.05 -3.19
C LYS A 66 -7.44 -3.16 -3.64
N LEU A 67 -8.67 -2.81 -4.03
CA LEU A 67 -9.61 -3.76 -4.59
C LEU A 67 -9.10 -4.32 -5.92
N ARG A 68 -8.68 -3.46 -6.85
CA ARG A 68 -8.09 -3.88 -8.13
C ARG A 68 -6.84 -4.74 -7.93
N MET A 69 -5.97 -4.39 -6.98
CA MET A 69 -4.79 -5.20 -6.67
C MET A 69 -5.15 -6.60 -6.17
N ARG A 70 -6.23 -6.74 -5.38
CA ARG A 70 -6.74 -8.06 -4.99
C ARG A 70 -7.26 -8.85 -6.20
N ASP A 71 -7.96 -8.19 -7.10
CA ASP A 71 -8.48 -8.84 -8.32
C ASP A 71 -7.33 -9.28 -9.24
N ILE A 72 -6.31 -8.44 -9.43
CA ILE A 72 -5.08 -8.81 -10.16
C ILE A 72 -4.40 -10.01 -9.50
N ALA A 73 -4.27 -10.01 -8.17
CA ALA A 73 -3.67 -11.13 -7.46
C ALA A 73 -4.45 -12.44 -7.69
N ALA A 74 -5.78 -12.38 -7.68
CA ALA A 74 -6.63 -13.53 -8.01
C ALA A 74 -6.43 -14.01 -9.46
N ASN A 75 -6.44 -13.08 -10.43
CA ASN A 75 -6.20 -13.39 -11.84
C ASN A 75 -4.82 -14.01 -12.06
N ILE A 76 -3.78 -13.56 -11.36
CA ILE A 76 -2.43 -14.16 -11.42
C ILE A 76 -2.47 -15.62 -10.94
N GLN A 77 -3.19 -15.92 -9.87
CA GLN A 77 -3.32 -17.29 -9.37
C GLN A 77 -4.06 -18.19 -10.36
N ASP A 78 -5.13 -17.69 -10.96
CA ASP A 78 -5.90 -18.46 -11.93
C ASP A 78 -5.14 -18.67 -13.24
N LEU A 79 -4.36 -17.68 -13.68
CA LEU A 79 -3.43 -17.83 -14.80
C LEU A 79 -2.38 -18.90 -14.52
N ILE A 80 -1.78 -18.93 -13.32
CA ILE A 80 -0.80 -19.97 -12.94
C ILE A 80 -1.44 -21.36 -13.03
N LYS A 81 -2.66 -21.53 -12.54
CA LYS A 81 -3.37 -22.82 -12.63
C LYS A 81 -3.61 -23.23 -14.08
N LYS A 82 -4.03 -22.29 -14.94
CA LYS A 82 -4.24 -22.54 -16.37
C LYS A 82 -2.94 -22.91 -17.10
N HIS A 83 -1.84 -22.22 -16.81
CA HIS A 83 -0.52 -22.59 -17.34
C HIS A 83 -0.09 -24.00 -16.89
N GLU A 84 -0.37 -24.38 -15.65
CA GLU A 84 -0.09 -25.74 -15.16
C GLU A 84 -0.98 -26.80 -15.83
N GLU A 85 -2.26 -26.48 -16.05
CA GLU A 85 -3.21 -27.36 -16.71
C GLU A 85 -2.85 -27.59 -18.18
N GLN A 86 -2.56 -26.54 -18.93
CA GLN A 86 -2.12 -26.62 -20.33
C GLN A 86 -0.80 -27.40 -20.47
N MET A 87 0.06 -27.34 -19.44
CA MET A 87 1.30 -28.12 -19.43
C MET A 87 1.10 -29.62 -19.17
N ARG A 88 -0.02 -30.02 -18.53
CA ARG A 88 -0.33 -31.43 -18.23
C ARG A 88 -1.09 -32.13 -19.34
N ARG A 89 -1.75 -31.38 -20.24
CA ARG A 89 -2.53 -31.94 -21.35
C ARG A 89 -1.63 -32.30 -22.54
N THR A 90 -2.04 -33.32 -23.28
CA THR A 90 -1.44 -33.75 -24.54
C THR A 90 -2.14 -33.05 -25.71
N ASP A 91 -1.41 -32.67 -26.76
CA ASP A 91 -1.82 -31.78 -27.88
C ASP A 91 -3.10 -32.17 -28.67
N PHE A 92 -3.79 -33.27 -28.35
CA PHE A 92 -4.91 -33.81 -29.13
C PHE A 92 -6.31 -33.41 -28.61
N ASP A 93 -6.42 -32.59 -27.58
CA ASP A 93 -7.72 -32.13 -27.05
C ASP A 93 -8.19 -30.84 -27.75
N ASP A 94 -9.38 -30.87 -28.37
CA ASP A 94 -10.03 -29.71 -29.04
C ASP A 94 -10.29 -28.53 -28.07
N ASP A 95 -10.33 -28.79 -26.76
CA ASP A 95 -10.45 -27.76 -25.70
C ASP A 95 -9.18 -26.88 -25.55
N ASN A 96 -8.08 -27.20 -26.23
CA ASN A 96 -6.83 -26.42 -26.17
C ASN A 96 -7.02 -24.96 -26.61
N ASN A 97 -7.87 -24.72 -27.61
CA ASN A 97 -8.04 -23.39 -28.19
C ASN A 97 -8.81 -22.43 -27.25
N ASP A 98 -9.78 -22.97 -26.50
CA ASP A 98 -10.56 -22.21 -25.51
C ASP A 98 -9.71 -21.84 -24.28
N ASP A 99 -8.83 -22.75 -23.84
CA ASP A 99 -7.92 -22.51 -22.72
C ASP A 99 -6.80 -21.53 -23.08
N GLU A 100 -6.26 -21.60 -24.30
CA GLU A 100 -5.27 -20.65 -24.82
C GLU A 100 -5.87 -19.25 -24.94
N HIS A 101 -7.10 -19.13 -25.45
CA HIS A 101 -7.79 -17.84 -25.48
C HIS A 101 -8.07 -17.28 -24.08
N ALA A 102 -8.39 -18.14 -23.11
CA ALA A 102 -8.58 -17.72 -21.72
C ALA A 102 -7.28 -17.20 -21.08
N ILE A 103 -6.13 -17.82 -21.38
CA ILE A 103 -4.81 -17.39 -20.92
C ILE A 103 -4.44 -16.02 -21.49
N ASP A 104 -4.72 -15.80 -22.78
CA ASP A 104 -4.55 -14.52 -23.45
C ASP A 104 -5.36 -13.40 -22.80
N ILE A 105 -6.65 -13.66 -22.56
CA ILE A 105 -7.55 -12.71 -21.91
C ILE A 105 -7.06 -12.40 -20.49
N LEU A 106 -6.68 -13.40 -19.71
CA LEU A 106 -6.17 -13.21 -18.36
C LEU A 106 -4.87 -12.41 -18.37
N THR A 107 -3.94 -12.71 -19.27
CA THR A 107 -2.67 -11.97 -19.41
C THR A 107 -2.92 -10.50 -19.75
N LYS A 108 -3.82 -10.22 -20.70
CA LYS A 108 -4.20 -8.84 -21.06
C LYS A 108 -4.90 -8.12 -19.90
N ASN A 109 -5.81 -8.79 -19.19
CA ASN A 109 -6.52 -8.23 -18.03
C ASN A 109 -5.55 -7.89 -16.89
N ILE A 110 -4.57 -8.76 -16.62
CA ILE A 110 -3.53 -8.52 -15.62
C ILE A 110 -2.69 -7.31 -16.01
N SER A 111 -2.19 -7.26 -17.26
CA SER A 111 -1.41 -6.12 -17.76
C SER A 111 -2.21 -4.81 -17.67
N SER A 112 -3.47 -4.79 -18.12
CA SER A 112 -4.35 -3.61 -18.01
C SER A 112 -4.55 -3.19 -16.55
N GLY A 113 -4.79 -4.16 -15.66
CA GLY A 113 -4.95 -3.89 -14.23
C GLY A 113 -3.72 -3.24 -13.61
N PHE A 114 -2.51 -3.68 -13.98
CA PHE A 114 -1.27 -3.04 -13.54
C PHE A 114 -1.15 -1.59 -14.02
N PHE A 115 -1.47 -1.32 -15.30
CA PHE A 115 -1.44 0.05 -15.85
C PHE A 115 -2.48 0.97 -15.20
N GLU A 116 -3.68 0.46 -14.94
CA GLU A 116 -4.74 1.21 -14.24
C GLU A 116 -4.31 1.56 -12.81
N CYS A 117 -3.81 0.58 -12.06
CA CYS A 117 -3.30 0.82 -10.71
C CYS A 117 -2.16 1.83 -10.72
N GLN A 118 -1.21 1.72 -11.66
CA GLN A 118 -0.11 2.66 -11.81
C GLN A 118 -0.62 4.09 -12.09
N ARG A 119 -1.58 4.25 -13.01
CA ARG A 119 -2.19 5.53 -13.35
C ARG A 119 -2.88 6.15 -12.13
N ASP A 120 -3.63 5.35 -11.38
CA ASP A 120 -4.38 5.82 -10.22
C ASP A 120 -3.44 6.23 -9.07
N ILE A 121 -2.35 5.47 -8.85
CA ILE A 121 -1.29 5.85 -7.90
C ILE A 121 -0.65 7.19 -8.32
N LYS A 122 -0.34 7.39 -9.61
CA LYS A 122 0.17 8.68 -10.12
C LYS A 122 -0.85 9.82 -9.90
N MET A 123 -2.14 9.56 -10.10
CA MET A 123 -3.19 10.57 -9.87
C MET A 123 -3.30 10.98 -8.40
N ILE A 124 -3.19 10.04 -7.45
CA ILE A 124 -3.18 10.37 -6.01
C ILE A 124 -1.97 11.24 -5.68
N ALA A 125 -0.78 10.88 -6.19
CA ALA A 125 0.44 11.65 -5.95
C ALA A 125 0.36 13.08 -6.47
N GLU A 126 -0.28 13.29 -7.63
CA GLU A 126 -0.42 14.61 -8.24
C GLU A 126 -1.52 15.45 -7.58
N ARG A 127 -2.68 14.86 -7.29
CA ARG A 127 -3.78 15.58 -6.61
C ARG A 127 -3.37 16.05 -5.23
N ALA A 128 -2.69 15.20 -4.46
CA ALA A 128 -2.25 15.56 -3.12
C ALA A 128 -1.28 16.76 -3.12
N LYS A 129 -0.42 16.90 -4.14
CA LYS A 129 0.46 18.08 -4.29
C LYS A 129 -0.31 19.36 -4.58
N GLN A 130 -1.43 19.29 -5.28
CA GLN A 130 -2.19 20.46 -5.76
C GLN A 130 -3.16 20.99 -4.70
N THR A 131 -3.77 20.11 -3.91
CA THR A 131 -4.88 20.47 -3.01
C THR A 131 -4.58 20.25 -1.53
N GLY A 132 -3.51 19.52 -1.20
CA GLY A 132 -3.28 19.02 0.16
C GLY A 132 -2.67 20.04 1.12
N HIS A 133 -3.16 20.04 2.36
CA HIS A 133 -2.45 20.62 3.50
C HIS A 133 -1.07 19.93 3.66
N PRO A 134 -0.03 20.57 4.22
CA PRO A 134 1.29 19.95 4.42
C PRO A 134 1.28 18.54 5.03
N ASP A 135 0.37 18.27 5.97
CA ASP A 135 0.23 16.96 6.61
C ASP A 135 -0.44 15.91 5.71
N GLU A 136 -1.37 16.34 4.85
CA GLU A 136 -2.03 15.49 3.86
C GLU A 136 -1.07 15.11 2.72
N ILE A 137 -0.20 16.03 2.30
CA ILE A 137 0.89 15.77 1.35
C ILE A 137 1.85 14.71 1.91
N LYS A 138 2.19 14.78 3.21
CA LYS A 138 3.03 13.75 3.85
C LYS A 138 2.32 12.40 3.91
N MET A 139 1.05 12.39 4.32
CA MET A 139 0.25 11.16 4.43
C MET A 139 0.09 10.47 3.07
N SER A 140 -0.29 11.22 2.04
CA SER A 140 -0.45 10.70 0.67
C SER A 140 0.86 10.14 0.11
N ARG A 141 2.02 10.79 0.34
CA ARG A 141 3.34 10.24 -0.04
C ARG A 141 3.62 8.88 0.60
N ASN A 142 3.29 8.71 1.88
CA ASN A 142 3.44 7.42 2.55
C ASN A 142 2.54 6.35 1.93
N VAL A 143 1.28 6.69 1.66
CA VAL A 143 0.31 5.77 1.04
C VAL A 143 0.72 5.40 -0.39
N VAL A 144 1.07 6.39 -1.22
CA VAL A 144 1.53 6.19 -2.60
C VAL A 144 2.75 5.28 -2.63
N SER A 145 3.72 5.50 -1.73
CA SER A 145 4.90 4.63 -1.64
C SER A 145 4.56 3.20 -1.24
N ALA A 146 3.68 3.01 -0.26
CA ALA A 146 3.24 1.68 0.15
C ALA A 146 2.53 0.93 -1.00
N LEU A 147 1.61 1.60 -1.70
CA LEU A 147 0.92 1.04 -2.86
C LEU A 147 1.88 0.73 -4.02
N ALA A 148 2.82 1.63 -4.30
CA ALA A 148 3.81 1.44 -5.37
C ALA A 148 4.71 0.23 -5.10
N LEU A 149 5.16 0.04 -3.85
CA LEU A 149 5.97 -1.13 -3.46
C LEU A 149 5.20 -2.44 -3.57
N GLU A 150 3.93 -2.44 -3.14
CA GLU A 150 3.07 -3.61 -3.22
C GLU A 150 2.80 -3.98 -4.69
N LEU A 151 2.50 -3.00 -5.54
CA LEU A 151 2.29 -3.18 -6.98
C LEU A 151 3.57 -3.65 -7.70
N GLN A 152 4.74 -3.10 -7.30
CA GLN A 152 6.04 -3.50 -7.81
C GLN A 152 6.38 -4.95 -7.46
N LYS A 153 6.07 -5.37 -6.22
CA LYS A 153 6.23 -6.76 -5.79
C LYS A 153 5.34 -7.69 -6.61
N MET A 154 4.06 -7.38 -6.76
CA MET A 154 3.14 -8.17 -7.57
C MET A 154 3.59 -8.28 -9.03
N SER A 155 4.05 -7.18 -9.64
CA SER A 155 4.59 -7.18 -11.01
C SER A 155 5.84 -8.08 -11.12
N THR A 156 6.70 -8.07 -10.11
CA THR A 156 7.88 -8.96 -10.06
C THR A 156 7.49 -10.43 -9.98
N ASP A 157 6.55 -10.77 -9.11
CA ASP A 157 6.05 -12.14 -8.94
C ASP A 157 5.38 -12.65 -10.23
N PHE A 158 4.58 -11.81 -10.89
CA PHE A 158 3.97 -12.14 -12.16
C PHE A 158 5.00 -12.32 -13.29
N ARG A 159 5.96 -11.40 -13.46
CA ARG A 159 7.02 -11.55 -14.47
C ARG A 159 7.87 -12.80 -14.24
N LYS A 160 8.09 -13.17 -12.98
CA LYS A 160 8.78 -14.43 -12.62
C LYS A 160 7.96 -15.63 -13.04
N SER A 161 6.66 -15.64 -12.76
CA SER A 161 5.74 -16.68 -13.21
C SER A 161 5.73 -16.81 -14.74
N GLN A 162 5.62 -15.70 -15.47
CA GLN A 162 5.64 -15.68 -16.93
C GLN A 162 6.97 -16.18 -17.51
N ASN A 163 8.10 -15.78 -16.93
CA ASN A 163 9.41 -16.31 -17.33
C ASN A 163 9.54 -17.81 -17.07
N GLN A 164 9.00 -18.31 -15.95
CA GLN A 164 9.01 -19.75 -15.65
C GLN A 164 8.19 -20.52 -16.67
N TYR A 165 7.00 -20.02 -17.02
CA TYR A 165 6.16 -20.62 -18.05
C TYR A 165 6.86 -20.61 -19.43
N LEU A 166 7.41 -19.47 -19.84
CA LEU A 166 8.18 -19.35 -21.08
C LEU A 166 9.38 -20.32 -21.15
N GLN A 167 10.12 -20.51 -20.05
CA GLN A 167 11.22 -21.47 -19.99
C GLN A 167 10.73 -22.92 -20.19
N ARG A 168 9.58 -23.27 -19.61
CA ARG A 168 8.99 -24.61 -19.75
C ARG A 168 8.43 -24.84 -21.16
N LEU A 169 7.79 -23.84 -21.76
CA LEU A 169 7.36 -23.86 -23.17
C LEU A 169 8.53 -24.16 -24.11
N ARG A 170 9.64 -23.42 -23.97
CA ARG A 170 10.86 -23.64 -24.78
C ARG A 170 11.52 -24.99 -24.53
N ALA A 171 11.46 -25.52 -23.30
CA ALA A 171 12.00 -26.84 -22.98
C ALA A 171 11.17 -27.95 -23.64
N ARG A 172 9.84 -27.82 -23.68
CA ARG A 172 8.94 -28.74 -24.40
C ARG A 172 9.21 -28.71 -25.91
N ASP A 173 9.38 -27.53 -26.48
CA ASP A 173 9.66 -27.34 -27.91
C ASP A 173 10.95 -28.07 -28.34
N LYS A 174 12.02 -27.92 -27.54
CA LYS A 174 13.27 -28.64 -27.75
C LYS A 174 13.16 -30.15 -27.53
N GLY A 175 12.28 -30.59 -26.63
CA GLY A 175 12.00 -32.00 -26.37
C GLY A 175 11.23 -32.69 -27.51
N ILE A 176 10.34 -31.95 -28.19
CA ILE A 176 9.60 -32.43 -29.37
C ILE A 176 10.51 -32.47 -30.60
N LEU A 177 11.47 -31.55 -30.73
CA LEU A 177 12.47 -31.54 -31.82
C LEU A 177 13.52 -32.68 -31.73
N PHE A 178 13.60 -33.42 -30.63
CA PHE A 178 14.57 -34.52 -30.41
C PHE A 178 13.93 -35.92 -30.49
N GLN A 179 12.92 -36.09 -31.34
CA GLN A 179 12.49 -37.42 -31.78
C GLN A 179 12.39 -37.52 -33.30
N PRO A 180 13.48 -37.31 -34.07
CA PRO A 180 13.60 -38.02 -35.32
C PRO A 180 13.85 -39.49 -34.94
N GLY A 181 12.95 -40.38 -35.38
CA GLY A 181 13.18 -41.82 -35.25
C GLY A 181 14.60 -42.17 -35.64
N GLU A 182 15.25 -42.95 -34.78
CA GLU A 182 16.58 -43.51 -35.01
C GLU A 182 16.63 -44.11 -36.42
N VAL A 183 17.36 -43.46 -37.32
CA VAL A 183 17.97 -44.15 -38.45
C VAL A 183 19.45 -44.26 -38.07
N PRO A 184 19.96 -45.47 -37.75
CA PRO A 184 21.37 -45.65 -37.43
C PRO A 184 22.19 -45.27 -38.66
N GLN A 185 22.90 -44.15 -38.62
CA GLN A 185 23.81 -43.74 -39.67
C GLN A 185 25.13 -44.48 -39.49
N ASP A 186 25.12 -45.77 -39.84
CA ASP A 186 26.32 -46.59 -39.89
C ASP A 186 26.26 -47.55 -41.08
N THR A 187 26.07 -47.03 -42.30
CA THR A 187 26.44 -47.70 -43.56
C THR A 187 26.62 -46.71 -44.72
N LEU A 188 27.87 -46.56 -45.18
CA LEU A 188 28.35 -46.60 -46.57
C LEU A 188 27.73 -45.56 -47.55
N ALA A 189 28.49 -44.55 -47.98
CA ALA A 189 29.37 -44.54 -49.18
C ALA A 189 28.61 -44.74 -50.52
N ASP A 190 28.66 -43.68 -51.35
CA ASP A 190 28.35 -43.57 -52.79
C ASP A 190 27.13 -44.33 -53.33
N GLU A 191 26.11 -43.60 -53.79
CA GLU A 191 25.56 -43.71 -55.16
C GLU A 191 24.38 -42.72 -55.38
N GLU A 192 24.58 -41.87 -56.39
CA GLU A 192 23.64 -41.44 -57.45
C GLU A 192 22.17 -41.09 -57.11
N TYR A 193 21.80 -39.87 -57.53
CA TYR A 193 20.45 -39.29 -57.47
C TYR A 193 19.38 -40.21 -58.08
N HIS A 194 18.36 -40.56 -57.28
CA HIS A 194 16.99 -40.73 -57.78
C HIS A 194 16.05 -39.85 -56.96
N VAL A 195 15.72 -38.68 -57.49
CA VAL A 195 14.56 -37.90 -57.06
C VAL A 195 13.34 -38.59 -57.65
N ASP A 196 12.48 -39.15 -56.80
CA ASP A 196 11.11 -39.51 -57.18
C ASP A 196 10.14 -39.25 -56.01
N SER A 197 9.11 -38.48 -56.35
CA SER A 197 7.77 -38.36 -55.75
C SER A 197 7.60 -38.07 -54.25
N GLY A 198 7.38 -36.78 -53.97
CA GLY A 198 6.21 -36.27 -53.26
C GLY A 198 6.01 -36.68 -51.79
N PHE A 199 6.08 -35.70 -50.87
CA PHE A 199 5.47 -35.81 -49.55
C PHE A 199 4.08 -36.45 -49.69
N THR A 200 3.83 -37.57 -49.00
CA THR A 200 2.49 -38.16 -48.92
C THR A 200 1.53 -37.12 -48.36
N ALA A 201 0.25 -37.12 -48.79
CA ALA A 201 -0.73 -36.12 -48.34
C ALA A 201 -0.83 -36.03 -46.80
N GLU A 202 -0.68 -37.16 -46.11
CA GLU A 202 -0.56 -37.24 -44.64
C GLU A 202 0.70 -36.56 -44.09
N GLN A 203 1.85 -36.74 -44.74
CA GLN A 203 3.11 -36.12 -44.32
C GLN A 203 3.12 -34.61 -44.61
N LEU A 204 2.47 -34.17 -45.69
CA LEU A 204 2.28 -32.76 -46.02
C LEU A 204 1.30 -32.08 -45.05
N GLN A 205 0.22 -32.78 -44.66
CA GLN A 205 -0.73 -32.32 -43.64
C GLN A 205 -0.11 -32.30 -42.24
N ALA A 206 0.74 -33.29 -41.89
CA ALA A 206 1.50 -33.30 -40.65
C ALA A 206 2.55 -32.19 -40.60
N THR A 207 3.23 -31.89 -41.72
CA THR A 207 4.14 -30.73 -41.79
C THR A 207 3.39 -29.41 -41.72
N GLN A 208 2.21 -29.29 -42.34
CA GLN A 208 1.39 -28.08 -42.27
C GLN A 208 0.85 -27.86 -40.85
N ALA A 209 0.38 -28.92 -40.18
CA ALA A 209 -0.03 -28.87 -38.78
C ALA A 209 1.14 -28.55 -37.84
N ALA A 210 2.34 -29.08 -38.11
CA ALA A 210 3.54 -28.74 -37.35
C ALA A 210 3.98 -27.28 -37.56
N ILE A 211 3.82 -26.74 -38.77
CA ILE A 211 4.08 -25.33 -39.09
C ILE A 211 3.05 -24.41 -38.43
N GLU A 212 1.76 -24.74 -38.51
CA GLU A 212 0.68 -23.99 -37.83
C GLU A 212 0.84 -24.02 -36.31
N PHE A 213 1.20 -25.17 -35.74
CA PHE A 213 1.54 -25.32 -34.33
C PHE A 213 2.75 -24.48 -33.93
N SER A 214 3.80 -24.43 -34.77
CA SER A 214 4.94 -23.56 -34.55
C SER A 214 4.55 -22.08 -34.58
N HIS A 215 3.64 -21.69 -35.48
CA HIS A 215 3.16 -20.30 -35.58
C HIS A 215 2.28 -19.87 -34.41
N GLN A 216 1.36 -20.73 -33.95
CA GLN A 216 0.53 -20.46 -32.77
C GLN A 216 1.40 -20.29 -31.52
N ARG A 217 2.40 -21.16 -31.35
CA ARG A 217 3.37 -21.05 -30.26
C ARG A 217 4.24 -19.81 -30.30
N GLU A 218 4.66 -19.39 -31.49
CA GLU A 218 5.42 -18.15 -31.66
C GLU A 218 4.59 -16.94 -31.21
N ALA A 219 3.29 -16.92 -31.53
CA ALA A 219 2.36 -15.88 -31.09
C ALA A 219 2.15 -15.86 -29.57
N GLU A 220 2.00 -17.03 -28.93
CA GLU A 220 1.91 -17.13 -27.47
C GLU A 220 3.18 -16.57 -26.81
N ILE A 221 4.36 -16.96 -27.30
CA ILE A 221 5.64 -16.47 -26.80
C ILE A 221 5.76 -14.96 -26.98
N GLU A 222 5.33 -14.41 -28.11
CA GLU A 222 5.34 -12.97 -28.38
C GLU A 222 4.49 -12.21 -27.36
N LEU A 223 3.28 -12.68 -27.07
CA LEU A 223 2.39 -12.07 -26.07
C LEU A 223 3.01 -12.10 -24.67
N LEU A 224 3.64 -13.20 -24.28
CA LEU A 224 4.33 -13.29 -22.99
C LEU A 224 5.49 -12.30 -22.89
N VAL A 225 6.30 -12.20 -23.95
CA VAL A 225 7.43 -11.27 -24.00
C VAL A 225 6.95 -9.81 -23.97
N GLN A 226 5.87 -9.51 -24.70
CA GLN A 226 5.24 -8.20 -24.68
C GLN A 226 4.77 -7.83 -23.27
N SER A 227 4.01 -8.71 -22.60
CA SER A 227 3.54 -8.48 -21.23
C SER A 227 4.71 -8.28 -20.24
N ILE A 228 5.78 -9.08 -20.36
CA ILE A 228 6.98 -8.93 -19.52
C ILE A 228 7.67 -7.57 -19.75
N SER A 229 7.71 -7.11 -21.01
CA SER A 229 8.31 -5.83 -21.40
C SER A 229 7.50 -4.64 -20.89
N GLU A 230 6.17 -4.67 -21.09
CA GLU A 230 5.23 -3.66 -20.60
C GLU A 230 5.35 -3.49 -19.08
N LEU A 231 5.39 -4.59 -18.33
CA LEU A 231 5.53 -4.55 -16.88
C LEU A 231 6.91 -4.09 -16.41
N ALA A 232 7.96 -4.27 -17.22
CA ALA A 232 9.27 -3.71 -16.92
C ALA A 232 9.26 -2.18 -16.97
N GLN A 233 8.47 -1.59 -17.88
CA GLN A 233 8.25 -0.15 -17.92
C GLN A 233 7.51 0.34 -16.66
N ILE A 234 6.43 -0.35 -16.28
CA ILE A 234 5.69 -0.02 -15.03
C ILE A 234 6.62 -0.08 -13.81
N PHE A 235 7.46 -1.11 -13.71
CA PHE A 235 8.42 -1.27 -12.62
C PHE A 235 9.38 -0.08 -12.53
N LYS A 236 9.89 0.39 -13.67
CA LYS A 236 10.81 1.54 -13.72
C LYS A 236 10.10 2.81 -13.25
N ASP A 237 8.90 3.07 -13.77
CA ASP A 237 8.11 4.24 -13.40
C ASP A 237 7.74 4.26 -11.91
N LEU A 238 7.39 3.11 -11.32
CA LEU A 238 7.10 2.99 -9.89
C LEU A 238 8.36 3.17 -9.04
N SER A 239 9.50 2.64 -9.51
CA SER A 239 10.79 2.79 -8.82
C SER A 239 11.23 4.26 -8.77
N GLU A 240 11.08 4.99 -9.88
CA GLU A 240 11.34 6.43 -9.94
C GLU A 240 10.43 7.20 -8.98
N MET A 241 9.14 6.86 -8.94
CA MET A 241 8.19 7.48 -8.02
C MET A 241 8.54 7.26 -6.54
N ILE A 242 9.11 6.10 -6.19
CA ILE A 242 9.57 5.79 -4.83
C ILE A 242 10.90 6.50 -4.55
N TYR A 243 11.80 6.58 -5.53
CA TYR A 243 13.10 7.23 -5.40
C TYR A 243 12.99 8.75 -5.18
N ASP A 244 12.18 9.45 -5.98
CA ASP A 244 11.92 10.90 -5.86
C ASP A 244 11.26 11.30 -4.52
N GLN A 245 10.76 10.29 -3.83
CA GLN A 245 10.04 10.38 -2.59
C GLN A 245 10.96 10.25 -1.36
N GLY A 246 12.24 9.90 -1.55
CA GLY A 246 13.21 9.58 -0.50
C GLY A 246 13.19 8.09 -0.15
N THR A 247 14.31 7.57 0.40
CA THR A 247 14.36 6.17 0.84
C THR A 247 13.36 5.93 1.98
N ILE A 248 12.68 4.77 1.96
CA ILE A 248 11.69 4.38 2.99
C ILE A 248 12.30 4.45 4.40
N LEU A 249 13.60 4.16 4.55
CA LEU A 249 14.31 4.29 5.82
C LEU A 249 14.44 5.74 6.30
N ASP A 250 14.81 6.67 5.42
CA ASP A 250 14.99 8.09 5.75
C ASP A 250 13.69 8.70 6.31
N ARG A 251 12.54 8.20 5.87
CA ARG A 251 11.23 8.59 6.38
C ARG A 251 10.91 8.05 7.76
N ILE A 252 11.31 6.81 8.07
CA ILE A 252 11.12 6.23 9.41
C ILE A 252 11.99 7.00 10.39
N ASP A 253 13.25 7.22 10.05
CA ASP A 253 14.20 7.96 10.89
C ASP A 253 13.74 9.41 11.06
N HIS A 254 13.31 10.10 10.00
CA HIS A 254 12.76 11.45 10.10
C HIS A 254 11.48 11.53 10.95
N ASN A 255 10.51 10.62 10.75
CA ASN A 255 9.28 10.63 11.55
C ASN A 255 9.56 10.30 13.02
N LEU A 256 10.52 9.42 13.29
CA LEU A 256 10.98 9.11 14.64
C LEU A 256 11.65 10.32 15.27
N ASP A 257 12.55 11.00 14.56
CA ASP A 257 13.23 12.22 15.02
C ASP A 257 12.23 13.35 15.33
N VAL A 258 11.26 13.58 14.44
CA VAL A 258 10.19 14.58 14.68
C VAL A 258 9.36 14.18 15.91
N THR A 259 9.05 12.89 16.07
CA THR A 259 8.32 12.40 17.25
C THR A 259 9.12 12.60 18.53
N LEU A 260 10.42 12.32 18.51
CA LEU A 260 11.32 12.55 19.65
C LEU A 260 11.39 14.04 20.01
N GLN A 261 11.53 14.93 19.02
CA GLN A 261 11.52 16.37 19.24
C GLN A 261 10.20 16.84 19.87
N CYS A 262 9.06 16.36 19.38
CA CYS A 262 7.76 16.68 19.97
C CYS A 262 7.62 16.16 21.41
N ILE A 263 8.17 14.97 21.72
CA ILE A 263 8.17 14.42 23.09
C ILE A 263 9.01 15.29 24.02
N ASP A 264 10.20 15.71 23.61
CA ASP A 264 11.07 16.59 24.39
C ASP A 264 10.43 17.95 24.66
N GLU A 265 9.72 18.49 23.66
CA GLU A 265 8.95 19.74 23.81
C GLU A 265 7.75 19.56 24.74
N ALA A 266 7.00 18.46 24.61
CA ALA A 266 5.88 18.13 25.47
C ALA A 266 6.33 17.94 26.94
N GLU A 267 7.48 17.32 27.18
CA GLU A 267 8.07 17.18 28.51
C GLU A 267 8.37 18.56 29.12
N LYS A 268 9.00 19.47 28.37
CA LYS A 268 9.26 20.84 28.85
C LYS A 268 7.97 21.57 29.22
N GLN A 269 6.95 21.48 28.37
CA GLN A 269 5.65 22.09 28.63
C GLN A 269 4.96 21.50 29.88
N LEU A 270 5.04 20.18 30.10
CA LEU A 270 4.52 19.52 31.30
C LEU A 270 5.26 19.96 32.57
N ILE A 271 6.59 20.07 32.51
CA ILE A 271 7.42 20.55 33.62
C ILE A 271 7.03 21.98 34.00
N ASP A 272 6.91 22.85 33.01
CA ASP A 272 6.56 24.24 33.26
C ASP A 272 5.13 24.39 33.76
N ALA A 273 4.16 23.65 33.20
CA ALA A 273 2.80 23.58 33.72
C ALA A 273 2.79 23.15 35.20
N ASN A 274 3.55 22.11 35.57
CA ASN A 274 3.66 21.68 36.97
C ASN A 274 4.29 22.75 37.88
N LYS A 275 5.33 23.46 37.40
CA LYS A 275 5.89 24.61 38.14
C LYS A 275 4.85 25.71 38.34
N TYR A 276 4.03 26.03 37.33
CA TYR A 276 2.95 27.00 37.44
C TYR A 276 1.88 26.54 38.43
N HIS A 277 1.43 25.29 38.38
CA HIS A 277 0.47 24.73 39.34
C HIS A 277 0.99 24.77 40.80
N LYS A 278 2.27 24.45 41.04
CA LYS A 278 2.89 24.55 42.37
C LYS A 278 2.98 25.98 42.90
N LYS A 279 3.13 26.97 42.01
CA LYS A 279 3.13 28.40 42.40
C LYS A 279 1.70 28.89 42.65
N ALA A 280 0.74 28.48 41.82
CA ALA A 280 -0.67 28.84 41.97
C ALA A 280 -1.27 28.33 43.29
N THR A 281 -1.01 27.07 43.64
CA THR A 281 -1.45 26.48 44.93
C THR A 281 -0.92 27.25 46.14
N LYS A 282 0.35 27.68 46.12
CA LYS A 282 0.90 28.53 47.20
C LYS A 282 0.21 29.90 47.28
N LYS A 283 -0.11 30.52 46.14
CA LYS A 283 -0.83 31.80 46.09
C LYS A 283 -2.26 31.68 46.62
N ILE A 284 -2.96 30.60 46.26
CA ILE A 284 -4.32 30.33 46.75
C ILE A 284 -4.32 30.18 48.27
N ILE A 285 -3.37 29.43 48.84
CA ILE A 285 -3.26 29.27 50.31
C ILE A 285 -3.01 30.62 51.00
N ILE A 286 -2.12 31.45 50.46
CA ILE A 286 -1.85 32.79 51.02
C ILE A 286 -3.11 33.68 50.95
N LEU A 287 -3.84 33.65 49.83
CA LEU A 287 -5.08 34.40 49.67
C LEU A 287 -6.15 33.94 50.68
N CYS A 288 -6.34 32.64 50.87
CA CYS A 288 -7.23 32.10 51.90
C CYS A 288 -6.84 32.57 53.31
N LEU A 289 -5.55 32.59 53.64
CA LEU A 289 -5.06 33.08 54.93
C LEU A 289 -5.42 34.55 55.17
N VAL A 290 -5.22 35.40 54.15
CA VAL A 290 -5.57 36.84 54.23
C VAL A 290 -7.06 37.04 54.45
N VAL A 291 -7.91 36.29 53.73
CA VAL A 291 -9.38 36.36 53.90
C VAL A 291 -9.81 35.94 55.31
N ILE A 292 -9.20 34.88 55.88
CA ILE A 292 -9.49 34.43 57.24
C ILE A 292 -9.11 35.51 58.27
N VAL A 293 -7.93 36.13 58.13
CA VAL A 293 -7.51 37.20 59.06
C VAL A 293 -8.45 38.39 58.99
N LEU A 294 -8.86 38.81 57.79
CA LEU A 294 -9.82 39.91 57.63
C LEU A 294 -11.17 39.59 58.27
N ALA A 295 -11.69 38.37 58.08
CA ALA A 295 -12.93 37.93 58.70
C ALA A 295 -12.86 37.98 60.24
N LEU A 296 -11.73 37.56 60.84
CA LEU A 296 -11.52 37.63 62.28
C LEU A 296 -11.47 39.06 62.81
N VAL A 297 -10.80 39.98 62.10
CA VAL A 297 -10.75 41.40 62.47
C VAL A 297 -12.14 42.02 62.47
N ILE A 298 -12.95 41.74 61.45
CA ILE A 298 -14.34 42.21 61.35
C ILE A 298 -15.20 41.63 62.49
N ALA A 299 -15.04 40.35 62.82
CA ALA A 299 -15.76 39.71 63.92
C ALA A 299 -15.42 40.34 65.29
N VAL A 300 -14.14 40.61 65.56
CA VAL A 300 -13.72 41.27 66.81
C VAL A 300 -14.20 42.72 66.87
N ALA A 301 -14.14 43.45 65.76
CA ALA A 301 -14.62 44.83 65.69
C ALA A 301 -16.14 44.94 65.87
N SER A 302 -16.92 43.93 65.45
CA SER A 302 -18.37 43.89 65.67
C SER A 302 -18.79 43.42 67.06
N THR A 303 -17.86 42.83 67.84
CA THR A 303 -18.12 42.35 69.21
C THR A 303 -17.74 43.39 70.28
N LYS A 304 -17.07 44.48 69.89
CA LYS A 304 -16.78 45.65 70.75
C LYS A 304 -17.79 46.76 70.50
#